data_AF-A0AAN2BE48-F1
#
_entry.id   AF-A0AAN2BE48-F1
#
_cell.length_a   1.000
_cell.length_b   1.000
_cell.length_c   1.000
_cell.angle_alpha   90.00
_cell.angle_beta   90.00
_cell.angle_gamma   90.00
#
_symmetry.space_group_name_H-M   'P 1'
#
loop_
_entity.id
_entity.type
_entity.pdbx_description
1 polymer ?
#
loop_
_entity_poly.entity_id
_entity_poly.type
_entity_poly.pdbx_seq_one_letter_code
_entity_poly.pdbx_strand_id
1 'polypeptide(L)'
;MRPLLTAIVFCTLLVCGPALAVPFWGARQSSPAETAPADLKPGEWIWGGVSKGWGPMAVIVSLTEQRAYAYRNGILIGVSTISSGKPGHETPTGVFTILQKDKDHRSNLYNAAPMPYQQRLTWDGVALHAGGLPGYPESHGCVHLPSEFARLLFDNSNMGMVVVVAQAGVDADAVVHPRALSPIDPATGAQRALLPLPNGQSFAWQPELAPTGPISMLVSSSDQQLVVYRNGVEIGRAQVALRAQTGAAPLGTQAFIVGQGFLPGEVPGLPGQRMPNWMRIGIPGSSAAAGQALDADTIARLQVPPAFLAGLLPLLTPGVVLVATDQRILPETTGGKLQVLDSDPPEAP
;
A
#
# COMPACT_ATOMS: atom_id res chain seq x y z
N MET A 1 -45.96 74.46 -7.46
CA MET A 1 -45.20 73.55 -8.36
C MET A 1 -43.83 73.30 -7.73
N ARG A 2 -43.62 72.13 -7.12
CA ARG A 2 -42.36 71.73 -6.49
C ARG A 2 -42.02 70.30 -6.99
N PRO A 3 -40.79 70.04 -7.46
CA PRO A 3 -40.47 68.82 -8.20
C PRO A 3 -40.24 67.62 -7.27
N LEU A 4 -40.68 66.44 -7.72
CA LEU A 4 -40.33 65.14 -7.16
C LEU A 4 -38.84 64.86 -7.41
N LEU A 5 -38.07 64.58 -6.36
CA LEU A 5 -36.75 63.97 -6.43
C LEU A 5 -36.91 62.45 -6.36
N THR A 6 -36.72 61.79 -7.49
CA THR A 6 -36.70 60.33 -7.60
C THR A 6 -35.36 59.81 -7.08
N ALA A 7 -35.38 59.05 -5.99
CA ALA A 7 -34.19 58.38 -5.48
C ALA A 7 -33.84 57.18 -6.38
N ILE A 8 -32.68 57.24 -7.04
CA ILE A 8 -32.11 56.10 -7.78
C ILE A 8 -31.39 55.22 -6.75
N VAL A 9 -31.99 54.08 -6.43
CA VAL A 9 -31.34 53.01 -5.66
C VAL A 9 -30.38 52.29 -6.60
N PHE A 10 -29.09 52.54 -6.44
CA PHE A 10 -28.03 51.81 -7.15
C PHE A 10 -27.85 50.45 -6.46
N CYS A 11 -28.49 49.42 -7.00
CA CYS A 11 -28.32 48.05 -6.53
C CYS A 11 -27.00 47.51 -7.09
N THR A 12 -25.93 47.58 -6.31
CA THR A 12 -24.64 46.98 -6.62
C THR A 12 -24.80 45.45 -6.61
N LEU A 13 -24.91 44.86 -7.81
CA LEU A 13 -24.77 43.42 -8.01
C LEU A 13 -23.39 42.98 -7.54
N LEU A 14 -23.32 42.30 -6.40
CA LEU A 14 -22.18 41.50 -5.99
C LEU A 14 -22.00 40.39 -7.03
N VAL A 15 -21.10 40.62 -7.99
CA VAL A 15 -20.60 39.57 -8.88
C VAL A 15 -19.75 38.64 -8.03
N CYS A 16 -20.36 37.59 -7.51
CA CYS A 16 -19.64 36.48 -6.90
C CYS A 16 -18.87 35.79 -8.04
N GLY A 17 -17.58 36.07 -8.16
CA GLY A 17 -16.73 35.39 -9.14
C GLY A 17 -16.80 33.87 -8.94
N PRO A 18 -16.81 33.06 -10.01
CA PRO A 18 -16.83 31.61 -9.85
C PRO A 18 -15.60 31.19 -9.06
N ALA A 19 -15.81 30.57 -7.89
CA ALA A 19 -14.75 29.82 -7.23
C ALA A 19 -14.27 28.78 -8.24
N LEU A 20 -13.05 28.95 -8.76
CA LEU A 20 -12.46 27.98 -9.68
C LEU A 20 -12.42 26.63 -8.95
N ALA A 21 -13.23 25.69 -9.43
CA ALA A 21 -13.28 24.35 -8.88
C ALA A 21 -11.88 23.74 -8.90
N VAL A 22 -11.47 23.13 -7.78
CA VAL A 22 -10.19 22.42 -7.70
C VAL A 22 -10.19 21.34 -8.79
N PRO A 23 -9.20 21.31 -9.70
CA PRO A 23 -9.18 20.32 -10.76
C PRO A 23 -9.09 18.89 -10.22
N PHE A 24 -9.56 17.95 -11.02
CA PHE A 24 -9.41 16.52 -10.77
C PHE A 24 -8.38 15.95 -11.74
N TRP A 25 -7.40 15.19 -11.23
CA TRP A 25 -6.32 14.62 -12.02
C TRP A 25 -6.29 13.10 -11.93
N GLY A 26 -5.99 12.45 -13.06
CA GLY A 26 -5.83 11.00 -13.16
C GLY A 26 -7.15 10.21 -13.24
N ALA A 27 -7.05 8.90 -13.08
CA ALA A 27 -8.17 7.97 -13.15
C ALA A 27 -9.07 8.10 -11.91
N ARG A 28 -10.39 7.91 -12.10
CA ARG A 28 -11.39 7.93 -11.02
C ARG A 28 -11.51 6.60 -10.27
N GLN A 29 -11.00 5.53 -10.85
CA GLN A 29 -11.11 4.18 -10.32
C GLN A 29 -9.73 3.52 -10.37
N SER A 30 -9.52 2.57 -9.46
CA SER A 30 -8.32 1.74 -9.44
C SER A 30 -8.23 0.91 -10.71
N SER A 31 -7.03 0.81 -11.28
CA SER A 31 -6.69 -0.24 -12.24
C SER A 31 -6.82 -1.62 -11.57
N PRO A 32 -6.98 -2.71 -12.36
CA PRO A 32 -6.99 -4.06 -11.82
C PRO A 32 -5.72 -4.35 -11.01
N ALA A 33 -5.85 -5.06 -9.90
CA ALA A 33 -4.74 -5.30 -8.98
C ALA A 33 -3.55 -6.02 -9.62
N GLU A 34 -3.81 -6.88 -10.60
CA GLU A 34 -2.85 -7.62 -11.42
C GLU A 34 -2.10 -6.80 -12.46
N THR A 35 -2.47 -5.53 -12.65
CA THR A 35 -1.76 -4.64 -13.56
C THR A 35 -0.33 -4.45 -13.07
N ALA A 36 0.65 -4.78 -13.90
CA ALA A 36 2.04 -4.53 -13.53
C ALA A 36 2.29 -3.01 -13.46
N PRO A 37 3.01 -2.49 -12.45
CA PRO A 37 3.28 -1.05 -12.30
C PRO A 37 3.91 -0.38 -13.52
N ALA A 38 4.72 -1.11 -14.28
CA ALA A 38 5.33 -0.64 -15.51
C ALA A 38 4.28 -0.38 -16.62
N ASP A 39 3.15 -1.09 -16.58
CA ASP A 39 2.07 -0.99 -17.58
C ASP A 39 1.06 0.14 -17.24
N LEU A 40 1.14 0.74 -16.05
CA LEU A 40 0.29 1.86 -15.66
C LEU A 40 0.56 3.10 -16.52
N LYS A 41 -0.50 3.67 -17.08
CA LYS A 41 -0.45 4.92 -17.85
C LYS A 41 -0.42 6.14 -16.91
N PRO A 42 0.03 7.31 -17.39
CA PRO A 42 -0.02 8.53 -16.59
C PRO A 42 -1.41 8.81 -16.02
N GLY A 43 -1.48 9.00 -14.71
CA GLY A 43 -2.73 9.20 -13.98
C GLY A 43 -3.42 7.92 -13.51
N GLU A 44 -2.97 6.74 -13.92
CA GLU A 44 -3.47 5.46 -13.41
C GLU A 44 -2.79 5.10 -12.08
N TRP A 45 -3.52 4.30 -11.30
CA TRP A 45 -3.14 3.88 -9.97
C TRP A 45 -3.87 2.58 -9.62
N ILE A 46 -3.33 1.87 -8.66
CA ILE A 46 -3.88 0.67 -8.07
C ILE A 46 -3.96 0.90 -6.57
N TRP A 47 -5.09 0.57 -5.97
CA TRP A 47 -5.26 0.58 -4.52
C TRP A 47 -5.98 -0.68 -4.10
N GLY A 48 -5.41 -1.35 -3.12
CA GLY A 48 -6.02 -2.48 -2.50
C GLY A 48 -6.40 -2.18 -1.06
N GLY A 49 -7.45 -1.37 -0.89
CA GLY A 49 -8.26 -1.28 0.33
C GLY A 49 -7.67 -1.88 1.60
N VAL A 50 -7.06 -1.02 2.42
CA VAL A 50 -6.75 -1.38 3.82
C VAL A 50 -7.28 -0.33 4.74
N SER A 51 -7.91 -0.78 5.83
CA SER A 51 -8.27 0.10 6.94
C SER A 51 -7.01 0.58 7.69
N LYS A 52 -7.07 1.77 8.30
CA LYS A 52 -6.01 2.31 9.17
C LYS A 52 -5.52 1.36 10.26
N GLY A 53 -6.36 0.45 10.74
CA GLY A 53 -6.06 -0.43 11.88
C GLY A 53 -5.00 -1.49 11.61
N TRP A 54 -4.54 -1.62 10.36
CA TRP A 54 -3.77 -2.78 9.91
C TRP A 54 -2.25 -2.65 10.09
N GLY A 55 -1.80 -1.54 10.68
CA GLY A 55 -0.40 -1.32 11.04
C GLY A 55 0.20 -0.05 10.47
N PRO A 56 1.51 0.15 10.67
CA PRO A 56 2.20 1.34 10.21
C PRO A 56 2.18 1.39 8.68
N MET A 57 2.07 2.61 8.16
CA MET A 57 2.15 2.87 6.72
C MET A 57 3.53 3.42 6.38
N ALA A 58 4.01 3.11 5.20
CA ALA A 58 5.14 3.81 4.60
C ALA A 58 4.91 3.96 3.09
N VAL A 59 5.51 4.98 2.49
CA VAL A 59 5.48 5.17 1.03
C VAL A 59 6.92 5.22 0.52
N ILE A 60 7.16 4.55 -0.61
CA ILE A 60 8.38 4.71 -1.38
C ILE A 60 8.04 5.42 -2.68
N VAL A 61 8.74 6.51 -2.98
CA VAL A 61 8.63 7.25 -4.24
C VAL A 61 9.88 6.96 -5.05
N SER A 62 9.73 6.24 -6.16
CA SER A 62 10.80 6.03 -7.13
C SER A 62 10.75 7.14 -8.17
N LEU A 63 11.75 8.04 -8.13
CA LEU A 63 11.90 9.12 -9.12
C LEU A 63 12.25 8.55 -10.50
N THR A 64 13.04 7.46 -10.51
CA THR A 64 13.43 6.76 -11.74
C THR A 64 12.25 6.13 -12.45
N GLU A 65 11.35 5.48 -11.71
CA GLU A 65 10.17 4.83 -12.31
C GLU A 65 8.98 5.80 -12.48
N GLN A 66 9.06 7.00 -11.89
CA GLN A 66 7.91 7.89 -11.72
C GLN A 66 6.72 7.13 -11.11
N ARG A 67 6.97 6.50 -9.96
CA ARG A 67 5.97 5.71 -9.23
C ARG A 67 6.02 5.97 -7.72
N ALA A 68 4.87 5.86 -7.07
CA ALA A 68 4.75 5.78 -5.62
C ALA A 68 4.20 4.40 -5.23
N TYR A 69 4.81 3.78 -4.23
CA TYR A 69 4.51 2.46 -3.69
C TYR A 69 4.10 2.62 -2.23
N ALA A 70 2.84 2.36 -1.93
CA ALA A 70 2.28 2.47 -0.59
C ALA A 70 2.28 1.10 0.08
N TYR A 71 2.84 1.03 1.29
CA TYR A 71 2.94 -0.18 2.10
C TYR A 71 2.14 -0.03 3.39
N ARG A 72 1.49 -1.11 3.82
CA ARG A 72 0.88 -1.25 5.15
C ARG A 72 1.46 -2.47 5.83
N ASN A 73 2.01 -2.28 7.02
CA ASN A 73 2.57 -3.35 7.84
C ASN A 73 3.57 -4.23 7.06
N GLY A 74 4.36 -3.63 6.16
CA GLY A 74 5.35 -4.33 5.34
C GLY A 74 4.85 -4.93 4.02
N ILE A 75 3.55 -4.82 3.70
CA ILE A 75 2.93 -5.37 2.49
C ILE A 75 2.48 -4.25 1.54
N LEU A 76 2.72 -4.40 0.23
CA LEU A 76 2.32 -3.41 -0.78
C LEU A 76 0.80 -3.38 -0.98
N ILE A 77 0.20 -2.20 -0.78
CA ILE A 77 -1.26 -1.96 -0.82
C ILE A 77 -1.67 -0.91 -1.85
N GLY A 78 -0.72 -0.19 -2.44
CA GLY A 78 -1.02 0.83 -3.43
C GLY A 78 0.16 1.08 -4.36
N VAL A 79 -0.12 1.32 -5.63
CA VAL A 79 0.85 1.81 -6.59
C VAL A 79 0.23 2.95 -7.38
N SER A 80 0.98 4.02 -7.60
CA SER A 80 0.50 5.15 -8.37
C SER A 80 1.56 5.67 -9.32
N THR A 81 1.14 6.12 -10.49
CA THR A 81 1.97 7.02 -11.30
C THR A 81 2.11 8.37 -10.61
N ILE A 82 3.28 8.99 -10.72
CA ILE A 82 3.53 10.31 -10.14
C ILE A 82 3.98 11.29 -11.23
N SER A 83 4.00 12.57 -10.88
CA SER A 83 4.90 13.55 -11.51
C SER A 83 5.74 14.22 -10.43
N SER A 84 7.06 14.10 -10.55
CA SER A 84 8.03 14.70 -9.62
C SER A 84 8.52 16.07 -10.10
N GLY A 85 9.48 16.63 -9.37
CA GLY A 85 10.17 17.86 -9.70
C GLY A 85 10.88 17.84 -11.06
N LYS A 86 10.67 18.87 -11.87
CA LYS A 86 11.36 19.07 -13.16
C LYS A 86 12.83 19.51 -12.95
N PRO A 87 13.67 19.52 -14.01
CA PRO A 87 15.03 20.04 -13.91
C PRO A 87 15.07 21.47 -13.34
N GLY A 88 15.96 21.71 -12.38
CA GLY A 88 16.07 22.96 -11.61
C GLY A 88 15.10 23.09 -10.43
N HIS A 89 14.21 22.11 -10.25
CA HIS A 89 13.29 21.99 -9.11
C HIS A 89 13.16 20.51 -8.69
N GLU A 90 14.27 19.80 -8.63
CA GLU A 90 14.31 18.38 -8.36
C GLU A 90 13.65 18.03 -7.03
N THR A 91 12.88 16.94 -7.01
CA THR A 91 12.39 16.37 -5.75
C THR A 91 13.59 15.79 -4.99
N PRO A 92 13.83 16.20 -3.72
CA PRO A 92 14.96 15.69 -2.96
C PRO A 92 14.79 14.20 -2.63
N THR A 93 15.86 13.42 -2.77
CA THR A 93 15.92 12.03 -2.29
C THR A 93 16.18 11.97 -0.78
N GLY A 94 15.84 10.84 -0.15
CA GLY A 94 16.10 10.59 1.26
C GLY A 94 14.89 10.02 2.02
N VAL A 95 15.03 9.97 3.34
CA VAL A 95 13.98 9.51 4.25
C VAL A 95 13.29 10.73 4.87
N PHE A 96 11.98 10.80 4.70
CA PHE A 96 11.12 11.86 5.21
C PHE A 96 10.03 11.29 6.11
N THR A 97 9.39 12.18 6.86
CA THR A 97 8.17 11.89 7.61
C THR A 97 7.11 12.93 7.29
N ILE A 98 5.83 12.55 7.29
CA ILE A 98 4.75 13.53 7.10
C ILE A 98 4.70 14.53 8.26
N LEU A 99 5.09 15.77 7.98
CA LEU A 99 5.17 16.90 8.92
C LEU A 99 3.85 17.63 9.10
N GLN A 100 2.97 17.56 8.10
CA GLN A 100 1.66 18.22 8.11
C GLN A 100 0.73 17.52 7.12
N LYS A 101 -0.56 17.49 7.46
CA LYS A 101 -1.64 17.04 6.59
C LYS A 101 -2.68 18.16 6.47
N ASP A 102 -2.98 18.56 5.24
CA ASP A 102 -3.97 19.59 4.95
C ASP A 102 -4.75 19.21 3.68
N LYS A 103 -6.06 18.97 3.84
CA LYS A 103 -6.91 18.48 2.75
C LYS A 103 -7.11 19.54 1.67
N ASP A 104 -7.22 20.81 2.07
CA ASP A 104 -7.62 21.93 1.20
C ASP A 104 -6.48 22.93 1.02
N HIS A 105 -5.23 22.44 1.11
CA HIS A 105 -4.05 23.28 1.10
C HIS A 105 -3.94 24.14 -0.16
N ARG A 106 -3.42 25.36 0.01
CA ARG A 106 -3.09 26.27 -1.08
C ARG A 106 -1.67 26.78 -0.91
N SER A 107 -0.89 26.72 -1.99
CA SER A 107 0.51 27.11 -1.96
C SER A 107 0.68 28.60 -1.66
N ASN A 108 1.45 28.92 -0.63
CA ASN A 108 1.87 30.31 -0.35
C ASN A 108 2.91 30.83 -1.35
N LEU A 109 3.63 29.94 -2.04
CA LEU A 109 4.71 30.28 -2.97
C LEU A 109 4.23 30.37 -4.43
N TYR A 110 3.16 29.65 -4.78
CA TYR A 110 2.67 29.55 -6.16
C TYR A 110 1.25 30.13 -6.30
N ASN A 111 1.07 31.41 -5.98
CA ASN A 111 -0.17 32.16 -6.20
C ASN A 111 -1.46 31.44 -5.71
N ALA A 112 -1.42 30.88 -4.50
CA ALA A 112 -2.53 30.12 -3.91
C ALA A 112 -3.01 28.94 -4.76
N ALA A 113 -2.12 28.35 -5.58
CA ALA A 113 -2.40 27.15 -6.35
C ALA A 113 -2.90 26.03 -5.43
N PRO A 114 -4.00 25.35 -5.80
CA PRO A 114 -4.57 24.29 -4.97
C PRO A 114 -3.63 23.07 -4.94
N MET A 115 -3.39 22.57 -3.73
CA MET A 115 -2.60 21.36 -3.45
C MET A 115 -3.46 20.38 -2.63
N PRO A 116 -4.55 19.84 -3.20
CA PRO A 116 -5.49 19.01 -2.46
C PRO A 116 -4.83 17.75 -1.89
N TYR A 117 -5.24 17.38 -0.67
CA TYR A 117 -4.70 16.24 0.08
C TYR A 117 -3.19 16.34 0.35
N GLN A 118 -2.71 17.54 0.65
CA GLN A 118 -1.31 17.78 0.95
C GLN A 118 -0.84 16.97 2.17
N GLN A 119 0.27 16.26 1.98
CA GLN A 119 1.07 15.65 3.02
C GLN A 119 2.51 16.15 2.89
N ARG A 120 2.89 17.09 3.76
CA ARG A 120 4.16 17.82 3.66
C ARG A 120 5.34 16.99 4.14
N LEU A 121 6.43 16.99 3.37
CA LEU A 121 7.67 16.26 3.63
C LEU A 121 8.75 17.15 4.23
N THR A 122 8.81 18.41 3.80
CA THR A 122 9.86 19.35 4.18
C THR A 122 9.29 20.73 4.52
N TRP A 123 10.02 21.53 5.30
CA TRP A 123 9.58 22.87 5.68
C TRP A 123 9.70 23.89 4.55
N ASP A 124 10.55 23.64 3.56
CA ASP A 124 10.70 24.44 2.34
C ASP A 124 9.60 24.15 1.29
N GLY A 125 8.68 23.22 1.57
CA GLY A 125 7.40 23.11 0.87
C GLY A 125 7.23 21.90 -0.05
N VAL A 126 8.16 20.93 -0.05
CA VAL A 126 7.98 19.67 -0.77
C VAL A 126 6.91 18.83 -0.08
N ALA A 127 5.96 18.31 -0.87
CA ALA A 127 4.83 17.54 -0.37
C ALA A 127 4.39 16.46 -1.36
N LEU A 128 3.69 15.44 -0.85
CA LEU A 128 2.80 14.60 -1.65
C LEU A 128 1.44 15.29 -1.73
N HIS A 129 0.87 15.47 -2.93
CA HIS A 129 -0.49 15.99 -3.07
C HIS A 129 -1.07 15.66 -4.43
N ALA A 130 -2.37 15.86 -4.61
CA ALA A 130 -2.96 15.72 -5.94
C ALA A 130 -2.57 16.88 -6.87
N GLY A 131 -2.23 16.55 -8.11
CA GLY A 131 -1.70 17.52 -9.09
C GLY A 131 -1.58 16.96 -10.50
N GLY A 132 -0.98 17.75 -11.40
CA GLY A 132 -0.85 17.40 -12.82
C GLY A 132 0.01 16.15 -13.06
N LEU A 133 -0.42 15.29 -13.98
CA LEU A 133 0.23 14.00 -14.28
C LEU A 133 0.46 13.84 -15.79
N PRO A 134 1.35 14.63 -16.41
CA PRO A 134 1.55 14.61 -17.86
C PRO A 134 2.39 13.41 -18.36
N GLY A 135 2.86 12.54 -17.44
CA GLY A 135 3.71 11.39 -17.76
C GLY A 135 5.22 11.67 -17.73
N TYR A 136 5.62 12.86 -17.27
CA TYR A 136 7.00 13.26 -17.03
C TYR A 136 7.07 14.20 -15.81
N PRO A 137 8.24 14.42 -15.20
CA PRO A 137 8.41 15.38 -14.10
C PRO A 137 8.07 16.80 -14.53
N GLU A 138 7.02 17.41 -13.96
CA GLU A 138 6.66 18.80 -14.25
C GLU A 138 6.74 19.73 -13.03
N SER A 139 6.78 19.15 -11.82
CA SER A 139 6.47 19.89 -10.61
C SER A 139 7.61 20.81 -10.21
N HIS A 140 7.38 21.65 -9.20
CA HIS A 140 8.44 22.48 -8.60
C HIS A 140 9.01 21.85 -7.32
N GLY A 141 9.09 20.51 -7.28
CA GLY A 141 9.71 19.73 -6.21
C GLY A 141 8.74 18.76 -5.54
N CYS A 142 7.45 19.09 -5.51
CA CYS A 142 6.40 18.20 -4.98
C CYS A 142 6.25 16.90 -5.77
N VAL A 143 5.61 15.91 -5.16
CA VAL A 143 5.21 14.68 -5.84
C VAL A 143 3.71 14.74 -6.09
N HIS A 144 3.33 14.96 -7.34
CA HIS A 144 1.94 14.94 -7.75
C HIS A 144 1.41 13.52 -7.87
N LEU A 145 0.19 13.32 -7.39
CA LEU A 145 -0.55 12.06 -7.38
C LEU A 145 -1.91 12.22 -8.07
N PRO A 146 -2.53 11.14 -8.58
CA PRO A 146 -3.94 11.13 -8.97
C PRO A 146 -4.83 11.56 -7.80
N SER A 147 -5.91 12.28 -8.09
CA SER A 147 -6.80 12.86 -7.07
C SER A 147 -7.37 11.83 -6.10
N GLU A 148 -7.88 10.70 -6.60
CA GLU A 148 -8.41 9.64 -5.73
C GLU A 148 -7.32 8.91 -4.96
N PHE A 149 -6.16 8.64 -5.57
CA PHE A 149 -5.05 8.03 -4.85
C PHE A 149 -4.53 8.94 -3.73
N ALA A 150 -4.39 10.24 -3.98
CA ALA A 150 -4.00 11.21 -2.97
C ALA A 150 -5.00 11.26 -1.82
N ARG A 151 -6.31 11.24 -2.13
CA ARG A 151 -7.37 11.14 -1.12
C ARG A 151 -7.25 9.85 -0.31
N LEU A 152 -7.12 8.69 -0.95
CA LEU A 152 -7.00 7.40 -0.27
C LEU A 152 -5.76 7.33 0.62
N LEU A 153 -4.61 7.80 0.13
CA LEU A 153 -3.37 7.87 0.90
C LEU A 153 -3.53 8.83 2.08
N PHE A 154 -4.09 10.02 1.87
CA PHE A 154 -4.36 10.98 2.94
C PHE A 154 -5.33 10.41 3.97
N ASP A 155 -6.41 9.77 3.53
CA ASP A 155 -7.40 9.21 4.43
C ASP A 155 -6.81 8.07 5.24
N ASN A 156 -5.84 7.31 4.73
CA ASN A 156 -5.29 6.13 5.40
C ASN A 156 -3.93 6.33 6.08
N SER A 157 -3.22 7.43 5.82
CA SER A 157 -1.95 7.74 6.48
C SER A 157 -2.16 8.43 7.83
N ASN A 158 -1.08 8.48 8.62
CA ASN A 158 -1.02 9.25 9.85
C ASN A 158 0.08 10.32 9.75
N MET A 159 0.01 11.35 10.60
CA MET A 159 1.16 12.23 10.84
C MET A 159 2.37 11.39 11.25
N GLY A 160 3.56 11.78 10.77
CA GLY A 160 4.80 11.02 11.02
C GLY A 160 4.98 9.77 10.15
N MET A 161 4.05 9.44 9.24
CA MET A 161 4.25 8.36 8.26
C MET A 161 5.56 8.56 7.51
N VAL A 162 6.36 7.49 7.40
CA VAL A 162 7.62 7.50 6.66
C VAL A 162 7.37 7.53 5.16
N VAL A 163 8.12 8.40 4.47
CA VAL A 163 8.17 8.49 3.02
C VAL A 163 9.63 8.44 2.60
N VAL A 164 10.01 7.45 1.79
CA VAL A 164 11.35 7.35 1.21
C VAL A 164 11.29 7.77 -0.24
N VAL A 165 12.11 8.73 -0.64
CA VAL A 165 12.25 9.15 -2.03
C VAL A 165 13.58 8.64 -2.55
N ALA A 166 13.55 7.84 -3.61
CA ALA A 166 14.71 7.13 -4.12
C ALA A 166 14.91 7.34 -5.63
N GLN A 167 16.18 7.30 -6.06
CA GLN A 167 16.59 7.42 -7.46
C GLN A 167 17.74 6.47 -7.81
N ALA A 168 17.68 5.84 -8.98
CA ALA A 168 18.75 5.02 -9.52
C ALA A 168 20.08 5.80 -9.61
N GLY A 169 21.18 5.12 -9.29
CA GLY A 169 22.53 5.71 -9.26
C GLY A 169 22.84 6.54 -8.01
N VAL A 170 21.84 6.78 -7.15
CA VAL A 170 21.99 7.43 -5.84
C VAL A 170 21.65 6.45 -4.72
N ASP A 171 20.51 5.78 -4.86
CA ASP A 171 19.94 4.91 -3.84
C ASP A 171 20.05 3.42 -4.21
N ALA A 172 19.82 2.55 -3.22
CA ALA A 172 19.87 1.11 -3.41
C ALA A 172 18.75 0.62 -4.33
N ASP A 173 19.06 -0.38 -5.16
CA ASP A 173 18.13 -0.97 -6.14
C ASP A 173 16.77 -1.36 -5.51
N ALA A 174 16.80 -1.92 -4.30
CA ALA A 174 15.58 -2.37 -3.60
C ALA A 174 14.56 -1.27 -3.31
N VAL A 175 14.99 -0.01 -3.11
CA VAL A 175 14.09 1.14 -2.90
C VAL A 175 13.78 1.90 -4.18
N VAL A 176 14.59 1.72 -5.22
CA VAL A 176 14.34 2.28 -6.56
C VAL A 176 13.33 1.42 -7.33
N HIS A 177 13.36 0.10 -7.12
CA HIS A 177 12.47 -0.90 -7.72
C HIS A 177 11.74 -1.71 -6.63
N PRO A 178 10.82 -1.07 -5.86
CA PRO A 178 10.18 -1.69 -4.70
C PRO A 178 9.30 -2.89 -5.06
N ARG A 179 9.10 -3.78 -4.09
CA ARG A 179 8.48 -5.10 -4.31
C ARG A 179 7.27 -5.36 -3.43
N ALA A 180 6.69 -6.56 -3.46
CA ALA A 180 5.52 -6.89 -2.66
C ALA A 180 5.77 -6.73 -1.15
N LEU A 181 7.02 -6.94 -0.72
CA LEU A 181 7.49 -6.65 0.64
C LEU A 181 8.18 -5.29 0.70
N SER A 182 7.90 -4.56 1.77
CA SER A 182 8.57 -3.30 2.06
C SER A 182 10.07 -3.54 2.27
N PRO A 183 10.95 -2.92 1.48
CA PRO A 183 12.39 -2.96 1.68
C PRO A 183 12.85 -2.02 2.80
N ILE A 184 11.93 -1.37 3.52
CA ILE A 184 12.23 -0.41 4.58
C ILE A 184 11.47 -0.71 5.87
N ASP A 185 12.07 -0.30 6.99
CA ASP A 185 11.40 -0.19 8.28
C ASP A 185 10.41 0.99 8.25
N PRO A 186 9.11 0.79 8.58
CA PRO A 186 8.11 1.83 8.41
C PRO A 186 8.13 2.89 9.53
N ALA A 187 8.93 2.72 10.60
CA ALA A 187 9.09 3.70 11.66
C ALA A 187 10.33 4.58 11.44
N THR A 188 11.40 4.02 10.87
CA THR A 188 12.70 4.70 10.73
C THR A 188 13.09 4.99 9.28
N GLY A 189 12.48 4.31 8.30
CA GLY A 189 12.88 4.36 6.89
C GLY A 189 14.20 3.65 6.57
N ALA A 190 14.82 3.00 7.56
CA ALA A 190 16.05 2.23 7.36
C ALA A 190 15.79 1.06 6.39
N GLN A 191 16.71 0.85 5.44
CA GLN A 191 16.62 -0.26 4.53
C GLN A 191 16.75 -1.60 5.27
N ARG A 192 16.01 -2.60 4.79
CA ARG A 192 16.00 -3.95 5.33
C ARG A 192 16.51 -4.92 4.28
N ALA A 193 17.50 -5.71 4.67
CA ALA A 193 17.95 -6.81 3.84
C ALA A 193 16.87 -7.92 3.90
N LEU A 194 16.16 -8.13 2.79
CA LEU A 194 15.28 -9.28 2.59
C LEU A 194 16.15 -10.52 2.33
N LEU A 195 16.85 -10.99 3.35
CA LEU A 195 17.80 -12.09 3.21
C LEU A 195 17.05 -13.43 3.11
N PRO A 196 17.50 -14.35 2.23
CA PRO A 196 17.00 -15.72 2.24
C PRO A 196 17.30 -16.40 3.58
N LEU A 197 16.54 -17.44 3.91
CA LEU A 197 16.83 -18.26 5.08
C LEU A 197 18.27 -18.82 4.98
N PRO A 198 19.07 -18.76 6.05
CA PRO A 198 20.41 -19.32 6.05
C PRO A 198 20.42 -20.79 5.63
N ASN A 199 21.46 -21.21 4.90
CA ASN A 199 21.59 -22.58 4.39
C ASN A 199 21.34 -23.62 5.48
N GLY A 200 20.38 -24.52 5.23
CA GLY A 200 20.02 -25.62 6.14
C GLY A 200 18.89 -25.32 7.13
N GLN A 201 18.39 -24.08 7.21
CA GLN A 201 17.22 -23.75 8.03
C GLN A 201 15.93 -23.77 7.21
N SER A 202 14.90 -24.44 7.73
CA SER A 202 13.55 -24.44 7.12
C SER A 202 12.70 -23.24 7.56
N PHE A 203 13.07 -22.56 8.64
CA PHE A 203 12.43 -21.33 9.10
C PHE A 203 13.32 -20.53 10.05
N ALA A 204 12.99 -19.25 10.24
CA ALA A 204 13.46 -18.36 11.29
C ALA A 204 12.25 -17.76 12.02
N TRP A 205 12.30 -17.67 13.36
CA TRP A 205 11.19 -17.19 14.19
C TRP A 205 11.74 -16.36 15.35
N GLN A 206 11.38 -15.08 15.41
CA GLN A 206 11.88 -14.07 16.36
C GLN A 206 10.74 -13.12 16.80
N PRO A 207 9.69 -13.62 17.47
CA PRO A 207 8.52 -12.83 17.88
C PRO A 207 8.85 -11.69 18.85
N GLU A 208 9.99 -11.74 19.53
CA GLU A 208 10.49 -10.72 20.45
C GLU A 208 10.92 -9.42 19.77
N LEU A 209 11.23 -9.45 18.46
CA LEU A 209 11.61 -8.23 17.71
C LEU A 209 10.47 -7.21 17.62
N ALA A 210 9.23 -7.68 17.72
CA ALA A 210 8.06 -6.84 17.91
C ALA A 210 7.12 -7.52 18.92
N PRO A 211 7.09 -7.13 20.19
CA PRO A 211 6.26 -7.82 21.17
C PRO A 211 4.75 -7.67 20.94
N THR A 212 4.31 -6.58 20.32
CA THR A 212 2.90 -6.22 20.14
C THR A 212 2.62 -5.59 18.77
N GLY A 213 1.34 -5.54 18.40
CA GLY A 213 0.84 -4.86 17.20
C GLY A 213 0.24 -5.81 16.15
N PRO A 214 -0.25 -5.25 15.04
CA PRO A 214 -1.01 -6.00 14.04
C PRO A 214 -0.11 -6.96 13.25
N ILE A 215 -0.67 -8.13 12.89
CA ILE A 215 0.01 -9.14 12.09
C ILE A 215 -0.43 -9.04 10.63
N SER A 216 0.54 -9.10 9.73
CA SER A 216 0.30 -9.35 8.31
C SER A 216 1.27 -10.41 7.80
N MET A 217 0.86 -11.13 6.78
CA MET A 217 1.59 -12.28 6.26
C MET A 217 1.59 -12.26 4.73
N LEU A 218 2.67 -12.75 4.14
CA LEU A 218 2.79 -12.93 2.69
C LEU A 218 3.32 -14.34 2.39
N VAL A 219 2.61 -15.07 1.55
CA VAL A 219 3.05 -16.34 0.96
C VAL A 219 3.35 -16.11 -0.51
N SER A 220 4.57 -16.39 -0.93
CA SER A 220 4.96 -16.48 -2.33
C SER A 220 5.08 -17.95 -2.73
N SER A 221 4.29 -18.38 -3.71
CA SER A 221 4.42 -19.73 -4.28
C SER A 221 5.70 -19.88 -5.10
N SER A 222 6.11 -18.82 -5.82
CA SER A 222 7.30 -18.84 -6.67
C SER A 222 8.60 -18.86 -5.88
N ASP A 223 8.67 -18.13 -4.76
CA ASP A 223 9.85 -18.16 -3.88
C ASP A 223 9.73 -19.23 -2.79
N GLN A 224 8.60 -19.94 -2.70
CA GLN A 224 8.33 -20.97 -1.71
C GLN A 224 8.56 -20.46 -0.28
N GLN A 225 8.06 -19.26 0.01
CA GLN A 225 8.26 -18.60 1.30
C GLN A 225 6.98 -18.02 1.88
N LEU A 226 6.84 -18.18 3.21
CA LEU A 226 5.92 -17.45 4.05
C LEU A 226 6.72 -16.46 4.89
N VAL A 227 6.29 -15.19 4.90
CA VAL A 227 6.87 -14.13 5.73
C VAL A 227 5.79 -13.56 6.64
N VAL A 228 6.14 -13.32 7.90
CA VAL A 228 5.23 -12.84 8.95
C VAL A 228 5.77 -11.53 9.50
N TYR A 229 4.96 -10.49 9.40
CA TYR A 229 5.22 -9.18 9.96
C TYR A 229 4.33 -8.93 11.16
N ARG A 230 4.89 -8.24 12.16
CA ARG A 230 4.14 -7.65 13.26
C ARG A 230 4.55 -6.20 13.42
N ASN A 231 3.57 -5.29 13.35
CA ASN A 231 3.79 -3.86 13.47
C ASN A 231 4.91 -3.35 12.52
N GLY A 232 4.95 -3.90 11.31
CA GLY A 232 5.93 -3.57 10.29
C GLY A 232 7.30 -4.21 10.48
N VAL A 233 7.54 -5.03 11.50
CA VAL A 233 8.80 -5.78 11.73
C VAL A 233 8.62 -7.23 11.30
N GLU A 234 9.55 -7.78 10.50
CA GLU A 234 9.55 -9.21 10.18
C GLU A 234 9.91 -10.00 11.45
N ILE A 235 8.97 -10.80 11.94
CA ILE A 235 9.14 -11.64 13.12
C ILE A 235 9.28 -13.12 12.76
N GLY A 236 9.11 -13.48 11.49
CA GLY A 236 9.21 -14.86 11.06
C GLY A 236 9.26 -15.03 9.55
N ARG A 237 9.98 -16.05 9.13
CA ARG A 237 10.06 -16.52 7.75
C ARG A 237 10.17 -18.03 7.72
N ALA A 238 9.45 -18.68 6.82
CA ALA A 238 9.50 -20.12 6.64
C ALA A 238 9.54 -20.50 5.16
N GLN A 239 10.26 -21.57 4.83
CA GLN A 239 10.08 -22.27 3.57
C GLN A 239 8.70 -22.92 3.59
N VAL A 240 7.95 -22.79 2.49
CA VAL A 240 6.64 -23.40 2.34
C VAL A 240 6.56 -24.16 1.03
N ALA A 241 5.87 -25.29 1.05
CA ALA A 241 5.58 -26.04 -0.16
C ALA A 241 4.08 -26.00 -0.44
N LEU A 242 3.72 -25.82 -1.71
CA LEU A 242 2.34 -26.00 -2.16
C LEU A 242 2.21 -27.41 -2.73
N ARG A 243 1.38 -28.23 -2.10
CA ARG A 243 1.08 -29.57 -2.62
C ARG A 243 0.42 -29.42 -3.98
N ALA A 244 1.06 -29.95 -5.02
CA ALA A 244 0.55 -29.92 -6.38
C ALA A 244 -0.78 -30.69 -6.46
N GLN A 245 -1.79 -30.05 -7.03
CA GLN A 245 -3.02 -30.69 -7.48
C GLN A 245 -3.01 -30.69 -9.00
N THR A 246 -3.18 -31.86 -9.61
CA THR A 246 -3.20 -32.02 -11.06
C THR A 246 -4.34 -31.18 -11.65
N GLY A 247 -4.01 -30.22 -12.52
CA GLY A 247 -4.99 -29.33 -13.17
C GLY A 247 -5.40 -28.09 -12.36
N ALA A 248 -4.76 -27.79 -11.23
CA ALA A 248 -5.01 -26.55 -10.51
C ALA A 248 -4.47 -25.33 -11.29
N ALA A 249 -5.31 -24.31 -11.46
CA ALA A 249 -4.89 -23.01 -12.00
C ALA A 249 -3.83 -22.35 -11.10
N PRO A 250 -3.02 -21.41 -11.64
CA PRO A 250 -2.19 -20.53 -10.80
C PRO A 250 -3.04 -19.90 -9.70
N LEU A 251 -2.48 -19.74 -8.49
CA LEU A 251 -3.20 -19.11 -7.38
C LEU A 251 -3.60 -17.67 -7.74
N GLY A 252 -2.81 -17.03 -8.61
CA GLY A 252 -2.85 -15.59 -8.79
C GLY A 252 -2.45 -14.91 -7.49
N THR A 253 -2.90 -13.68 -7.32
CA THR A 253 -2.74 -12.96 -6.07
C THR A 253 -4.09 -12.86 -5.39
N GLN A 254 -4.13 -13.31 -4.15
CA GLN A 254 -5.34 -13.41 -3.35
C GLN A 254 -5.02 -12.91 -1.94
N ALA A 255 -5.97 -12.22 -1.34
CA ALA A 255 -5.88 -11.81 0.05
C ALA A 255 -6.92 -12.55 0.89
N PHE A 256 -6.54 -12.83 2.14
CA PHE A 256 -7.33 -13.55 3.10
C PHE A 256 -7.27 -12.83 4.44
N ILE A 257 -8.39 -12.83 5.16
CA ILE A 257 -8.49 -12.31 6.51
C ILE A 257 -8.91 -13.43 7.46
N VAL A 258 -8.32 -13.46 8.64
CA VAL A 258 -8.78 -14.32 9.71
C VAL A 258 -10.14 -13.82 10.20
N GLY A 259 -11.15 -14.68 10.12
CA GLY A 259 -12.49 -14.46 10.63
C GLY A 259 -12.68 -15.02 12.04
N GLN A 260 -13.90 -14.90 12.56
CA GLN A 260 -14.28 -15.50 13.83
C GLN A 260 -14.40 -17.03 13.71
N GLY A 261 -14.07 -17.74 14.79
CA GLY A 261 -14.20 -19.20 14.86
C GLY A 261 -13.05 -19.99 14.21
N PHE A 262 -13.26 -21.30 14.07
CA PHE A 262 -12.24 -22.25 13.64
C PHE A 262 -12.80 -23.23 12.62
N LEU A 263 -11.94 -23.65 11.69
CA LEU A 263 -12.24 -24.70 10.72
C LEU A 263 -12.45 -26.05 11.43
N PRO A 264 -13.21 -26.97 10.81
CA PRO A 264 -13.37 -28.32 11.34
C PRO A 264 -12.04 -29.09 11.29
N GLY A 265 -11.81 -29.95 12.27
CA GLY A 265 -10.59 -30.76 12.39
C GLY A 265 -9.44 -30.09 13.15
N GLU A 266 -8.38 -30.86 13.36
CA GLU A 266 -7.13 -30.40 13.96
C GLU A 266 -6.10 -30.03 12.89
N VAL A 267 -5.15 -29.19 13.26
CA VAL A 267 -4.03 -28.83 12.38
C VAL A 267 -3.13 -30.05 12.19
N PRO A 268 -2.85 -30.50 10.95
CA PRO A 268 -1.96 -31.63 10.71
C PRO A 268 -0.58 -31.43 11.35
N GLY A 269 -0.16 -32.41 12.16
CA GLY A 269 1.13 -32.36 12.86
C GLY A 269 1.13 -31.55 14.16
N LEU A 270 -0.01 -30.97 14.58
CA LEU A 270 -0.15 -30.24 15.85
C LEU A 270 -1.44 -30.68 16.58
N PRO A 271 -1.38 -31.79 17.35
CA PRO A 271 -2.55 -32.32 18.06
C PRO A 271 -3.20 -31.30 18.99
N GLY A 272 -4.53 -31.25 19.00
CA GLY A 272 -5.33 -30.34 19.82
C GLY A 272 -5.33 -28.88 19.38
N GLN A 273 -4.58 -28.52 18.32
CA GLN A 273 -4.62 -27.18 17.73
C GLN A 273 -5.64 -27.12 16.59
N ARG A 274 -6.35 -26.00 16.47
CA ARG A 274 -7.35 -25.77 15.42
C ARG A 274 -6.95 -24.59 14.55
N MET A 275 -7.18 -24.71 13.24
CA MET A 275 -6.94 -23.63 12.30
C MET A 275 -8.09 -22.61 12.40
N PRO A 276 -7.81 -21.31 12.56
CA PRO A 276 -8.87 -20.30 12.55
C PRO A 276 -9.53 -20.22 11.18
N ASN A 277 -10.74 -19.66 11.14
CA ASN A 277 -11.44 -19.44 9.88
C ASN A 277 -10.72 -18.38 9.06
N TRP A 278 -10.53 -18.67 7.77
CA TRP A 278 -10.00 -17.71 6.81
C TRP A 278 -11.07 -17.36 5.78
N MET A 279 -11.22 -16.08 5.49
CA MET A 279 -12.15 -15.57 4.49
C MET A 279 -11.37 -14.90 3.37
N ARG A 280 -11.74 -15.19 2.12
CA ARG A 280 -11.22 -14.47 0.96
C ARG A 280 -11.69 -13.03 1.00
N ILE A 281 -10.77 -12.12 0.72
CA ILE A 281 -11.08 -10.73 0.52
C ILE A 281 -11.18 -10.48 -0.98
N GLY A 282 -12.18 -9.70 -1.38
CA GLY A 282 -12.29 -9.26 -2.77
C GLY A 282 -11.08 -8.41 -3.14
N ILE A 283 -10.74 -8.40 -4.43
CA ILE A 283 -9.74 -7.49 -4.98
C ILE A 283 -10.43 -6.72 -6.12
N PRO A 284 -10.28 -5.38 -6.28
CA PRO A 284 -10.85 -4.64 -7.39
C PRO A 284 -10.46 -5.30 -8.71
N GLY A 285 -11.48 -5.75 -9.45
CA GLY A 285 -11.33 -6.54 -10.68
C GLY A 285 -11.66 -8.04 -10.56
N SER A 286 -11.72 -8.59 -9.34
CA SER A 286 -12.09 -9.99 -9.05
C SER A 286 -13.07 -10.08 -7.87
N SER A 287 -14.33 -9.74 -8.12
CA SER A 287 -15.40 -9.68 -7.11
C SER A 287 -16.08 -11.03 -6.83
N ALA A 288 -15.81 -12.07 -7.62
CA ALA A 288 -16.58 -13.32 -7.60
C ALA A 288 -16.34 -14.21 -6.35
N ALA A 289 -15.28 -13.96 -5.58
CA ALA A 289 -14.88 -14.80 -4.45
C ALA A 289 -14.81 -14.07 -3.09
N ALA A 290 -15.20 -12.79 -3.02
CA ALA A 290 -15.15 -12.00 -1.80
C ALA A 290 -16.09 -12.57 -0.72
N GLY A 291 -15.62 -12.65 0.53
CA GLY A 291 -16.39 -13.12 1.68
C GLY A 291 -16.56 -14.64 1.78
N GLN A 292 -16.03 -15.42 0.84
CA GLN A 292 -16.08 -16.89 0.89
C GLN A 292 -15.06 -17.43 1.90
N ALA A 293 -15.52 -18.28 2.82
CA ALA A 293 -14.63 -19.03 3.70
C ALA A 293 -13.77 -20.01 2.87
N LEU A 294 -12.49 -20.13 3.24
CA LEU A 294 -11.62 -21.16 2.70
C LEU A 294 -12.02 -22.53 3.26
N ASP A 295 -12.06 -23.54 2.41
CA ASP A 295 -12.16 -24.92 2.84
C ASP A 295 -10.84 -25.42 3.46
N ALA A 296 -10.94 -26.47 4.29
CA ALA A 296 -9.79 -27.05 4.98
C ALA A 296 -8.76 -27.63 3.99
N ASP A 297 -9.22 -28.15 2.85
CA ASP A 297 -8.36 -28.75 1.83
C ASP A 297 -7.45 -27.72 1.16
N THR A 298 -7.94 -26.50 0.89
CA THR A 298 -7.16 -25.42 0.31
C THR A 298 -6.05 -24.97 1.26
N ILE A 299 -6.33 -24.90 2.56
CA ILE A 299 -5.32 -24.56 3.57
C ILE A 299 -4.32 -25.69 3.73
N ALA A 300 -4.77 -26.95 3.72
CA ALA A 300 -3.90 -28.13 3.83
C ALA A 300 -2.93 -28.28 2.65
N ARG A 301 -3.15 -27.58 1.52
CA ARG A 301 -2.19 -27.53 0.41
C ARG A 301 -0.92 -26.76 0.78
N LEU A 302 -0.99 -25.79 1.67
CA LEU A 302 0.17 -25.03 2.13
C LEU A 302 0.87 -25.79 3.26
N GLN A 303 2.02 -26.36 2.94
CA GLN A 303 2.86 -27.05 3.91
C GLN A 303 3.82 -26.05 4.55
N VAL A 304 3.65 -25.85 5.85
CA VAL A 304 4.48 -24.97 6.68
C VAL A 304 5.21 -25.86 7.72
N PRO A 305 6.48 -25.60 8.04
CA PRO A 305 7.19 -26.31 9.10
C PRO A 305 6.38 -26.33 10.41
N PRO A 306 6.10 -27.50 11.01
CA PRO A 306 5.21 -27.59 12.18
C PRO A 306 5.65 -26.72 13.36
N ALA A 307 6.96 -26.61 13.59
CA ALA A 307 7.52 -25.77 14.66
C ALA A 307 7.24 -24.27 14.41
N PHE A 308 7.32 -23.82 13.16
CA PHE A 308 6.97 -22.45 12.80
C PHE A 308 5.46 -22.21 12.98
N LEU A 309 4.64 -23.15 12.50
CA LEU A 309 3.19 -23.06 12.60
C LEU A 309 2.72 -23.04 14.06
N ALA A 310 3.36 -23.80 14.95
CA ALA A 310 3.08 -23.78 16.39
C ALA A 310 3.31 -22.40 17.02
N GLY A 311 4.34 -21.67 16.58
CA GLY A 311 4.59 -20.29 17.00
C GLY A 311 3.63 -19.27 16.39
N LEU A 312 3.19 -19.52 15.16
CA LEU A 312 2.31 -18.62 14.40
C LEU A 312 0.84 -18.71 14.83
N LEU A 313 0.30 -19.92 15.06
CA LEU A 313 -1.13 -20.15 15.34
C LEU A 313 -1.71 -19.25 16.44
N PRO A 314 -1.05 -19.04 17.59
CA PRO A 314 -1.55 -18.17 18.65
C PRO A 314 -1.71 -16.70 18.23
N LEU A 315 -1.06 -16.29 17.13
CA LEU A 315 -1.09 -14.93 16.62
C LEU A 315 -2.21 -14.69 15.61
N LEU A 316 -2.84 -15.76 15.11
CA LEU A 316 -3.87 -15.69 14.08
C LEU A 316 -5.24 -15.33 14.69
N THR A 317 -5.35 -14.09 15.18
CA THR A 317 -6.61 -13.54 15.69
C THR A 317 -7.44 -12.91 14.58
N PRO A 318 -8.76 -12.71 14.76
CA PRO A 318 -9.58 -12.01 13.78
C PRO A 318 -8.98 -10.67 13.35
N GLY A 319 -8.94 -10.43 12.04
CA GLY A 319 -8.32 -9.24 11.44
C GLY A 319 -6.88 -9.43 10.96
N VAL A 320 -6.22 -10.54 11.28
CA VAL A 320 -4.92 -10.88 10.70
C VAL A 320 -5.06 -11.19 9.23
N VAL A 321 -4.10 -10.71 8.43
CA VAL A 321 -4.18 -10.77 6.97
C VAL A 321 -3.06 -11.58 6.40
N LEU A 322 -3.42 -12.43 5.44
CA LEU A 322 -2.51 -13.19 4.63
C LEU A 322 -2.74 -12.83 3.17
N VAL A 323 -1.67 -12.49 2.49
CA VAL A 323 -1.66 -12.44 1.04
C VAL A 323 -0.95 -13.68 0.51
N ALA A 324 -1.55 -14.36 -0.46
CA ALA A 324 -0.89 -15.37 -1.26
C ALA A 324 -0.69 -14.84 -2.67
N THR A 325 0.51 -15.02 -3.22
CA THR A 325 0.83 -14.57 -4.58
C THR A 325 1.70 -15.59 -5.31
N ASP A 326 1.56 -15.66 -6.63
CA ASP A 326 2.48 -16.38 -7.50
C ASP A 326 3.74 -15.58 -7.88
N GLN A 327 3.85 -14.35 -7.38
CA GLN A 327 4.98 -13.48 -7.70
C GLN A 327 6.20 -13.72 -6.81
N ARG A 328 7.38 -13.40 -7.36
CA ARG A 328 8.67 -13.41 -6.65
C ARG A 328 8.79 -12.16 -5.77
N ILE A 329 9.27 -12.36 -4.55
CA ILE A 329 9.35 -11.37 -3.47
C ILE A 329 10.80 -11.13 -3.01
N LEU A 330 11.77 -11.96 -3.41
CA LEU A 330 13.20 -11.80 -3.07
C LEU A 330 14.03 -11.09 -4.14
N PRO A 331 15.00 -10.23 -3.76
CA PRO A 331 15.94 -9.52 -4.66
C PRO A 331 16.56 -10.40 -5.75
N GLU A 332 17.05 -11.58 -5.38
CA GLU A 332 17.88 -12.45 -6.21
C GLU A 332 17.11 -13.29 -7.24
N THR A 333 15.79 -13.40 -7.11
CA THR A 333 14.96 -14.26 -7.97
C THR A 333 14.16 -13.48 -9.02
N THR A 334 14.11 -12.16 -8.98
CA THR A 334 13.23 -11.39 -9.88
C THR A 334 13.78 -11.08 -11.27
N GLY A 335 12.87 -11.15 -12.25
CA GLY A 335 13.01 -10.54 -13.58
C GLY A 335 11.74 -9.84 -14.10
N GLY A 336 10.73 -9.56 -13.26
CA GLY A 336 9.60 -8.71 -13.69
C GLY A 336 8.24 -9.02 -13.05
N LYS A 337 7.48 -7.94 -12.83
CA LYS A 337 6.10 -7.78 -12.31
C LYS A 337 5.97 -7.66 -10.79
N LEU A 338 5.26 -6.60 -10.40
CA LEU A 338 4.87 -6.22 -9.05
C LEU A 338 3.33 -6.19 -8.99
N GLN A 339 2.70 -6.63 -7.90
CA GLN A 339 1.24 -6.66 -7.76
C GLN A 339 0.79 -6.02 -6.46
N VAL A 340 -0.29 -5.24 -6.55
CA VAL A 340 -0.85 -4.49 -5.42
C VAL A 340 -1.97 -5.30 -4.77
N LEU A 341 -2.05 -5.26 -3.44
CA LEU A 341 -2.83 -6.22 -2.66
C LEU A 341 -4.00 -5.52 -2.01
N ASP A 342 -5.22 -6.02 -2.25
CA ASP A 342 -6.47 -5.54 -1.66
C ASP A 342 -6.97 -6.38 -0.51
N SER A 343 -7.63 -5.75 0.46
CA SER A 343 -8.01 -6.40 1.69
C SER A 343 -9.15 -5.74 2.48
N ASP A 344 -9.98 -4.89 1.87
CA ASP A 344 -11.11 -4.31 2.60
C ASP A 344 -12.09 -5.40 3.10
N PRO A 345 -12.47 -5.42 4.39
CA PRO A 345 -13.51 -6.33 4.86
C PRO A 345 -14.84 -6.00 4.16
N PRO A 346 -15.72 -7.00 3.94
CA PRO A 346 -17.04 -6.73 3.37
C PRO A 346 -17.79 -5.72 4.23
N GLU A 347 -18.45 -4.75 3.60
CA GLU A 347 -19.40 -3.88 4.28
C GLU A 347 -20.44 -4.77 5.01
N ALA A 348 -20.69 -4.47 6.28
CA ALA A 348 -21.74 -5.15 7.01
C ALA A 348 -23.10 -4.87 6.33
N PRO A 349 -23.98 -5.88 6.23
CA PRO A 349 -25.27 -5.74 5.54
C PRO A 349 -26.18 -4.67 6.15
#